data_AF-A0A1U7PXK7-F1
#
_entry.id   AF-A0A1U7PXK7-F1
#
_cell.length_a   1.000
_cell.length_b   1.000
_cell.length_c   1.000
_cell.angle_alpha   90.00
_cell.angle_beta   90.00
_cell.angle_gamma   90.00
#
_symmetry.space_group_name_H-M   'P 1'
#
loop_
_entity.id
_entity.type
_entity.pdbx_description
1 polymer ?
#
loop_
_entity_poly.entity_id
_entity_poly.type
_entity_poly.pdbx_seq_one_letter_code
_entity_poly.pdbx_strand_id
1 'polypeptide(L)'
;MNTLRYQLYEQILNQENEIVQIKEVLNYEQPTKYLASNTDYSSDNSLIPVLTANKAFVLGYTAEDFGIYDKGECIIFDDFTMDTKFVNFPFKVKSSAIKILTAKSNVNLKFMFEYLSFLGLSSAEHKRHYISEIEPIEISLPNHHKQNQIANILLGIDKKVKMEFDIYTLLTKQKLYLLQNLFI
;
A
#
# COMPACT_ATOMS: atom_id res chain seq x y z
N MET A 1 -4.00 -20.33 0.34
CA MET A 1 -4.93 -19.68 -0.61
C MET A 1 -4.20 -19.57 -1.95
N ASN A 2 -4.63 -20.30 -2.98
CA ASN A 2 -3.86 -20.52 -4.21
C ASN A 2 -4.15 -19.41 -5.25
N THR A 3 -3.73 -18.17 -4.96
CA THR A 3 -3.89 -17.03 -5.87
C THR A 3 -2.72 -16.94 -6.84
N LEU A 4 -2.91 -16.25 -7.97
CA LEU A 4 -1.83 -16.00 -8.94
C LEU A 4 -0.61 -15.31 -8.28
N ARG A 5 -0.87 -14.36 -7.37
CA ARG A 5 0.17 -13.70 -6.57
C ARG A 5 0.95 -14.71 -5.74
N TYR A 6 0.24 -15.58 -5.03
CA TYR A 6 0.86 -16.61 -4.20
C TYR A 6 1.79 -17.51 -5.03
N GLN A 7 1.31 -18.01 -6.17
CA GLN A 7 2.10 -18.86 -7.07
C GLN A 7 3.33 -18.15 -7.62
N LEU A 8 3.20 -16.86 -8.00
CA LEU A 8 4.31 -16.07 -8.53
C LEU A 8 5.40 -15.87 -7.47
N TYR A 9 5.03 -15.50 -6.25
CA TYR A 9 6.00 -15.27 -5.19
C TYR A 9 6.64 -16.56 -4.68
N GLU A 10 5.91 -17.67 -4.62
CA GLU A 10 6.49 -19.00 -4.38
C GLU A 10 7.54 -19.36 -5.44
N GLN A 11 7.29 -19.09 -6.72
CA GLN A 11 8.28 -19.32 -7.77
C GLN A 11 9.52 -18.44 -7.62
N ILE A 12 9.36 -17.19 -7.18
CA ILE A 12 10.48 -16.28 -6.91
C ILE A 12 11.32 -16.78 -5.74
N LEU A 13 10.68 -17.23 -4.66
CA LEU A 13 11.36 -17.79 -3.49
C LEU A 13 12.19 -19.04 -3.84
N ASN A 14 11.72 -19.84 -4.81
CA ASN A 14 12.39 -21.07 -5.25
C ASN A 14 13.46 -20.85 -6.34
N GLN A 15 13.72 -19.61 -6.76
CA GLN A 15 14.82 -19.28 -7.69
C GLN A 15 16.07 -18.87 -6.92
N GLU A 16 17.25 -19.17 -7.50
CA GLU A 16 18.51 -18.59 -7.05
C GLU A 16 18.51 -17.08 -7.34
N ASN A 17 18.18 -16.29 -6.31
CA ASN A 17 18.38 -14.84 -6.30
C ASN A 17 19.25 -14.44 -5.09
N GLU A 18 19.64 -13.17 -5.06
CA GLU A 18 20.37 -12.60 -3.93
C GLU A 18 19.48 -12.63 -2.67
N ILE A 19 20.03 -13.12 -1.56
CA ILE A 19 19.34 -13.07 -0.27
C ILE A 19 19.77 -11.79 0.45
N VAL A 20 18.79 -10.96 0.80
CA VAL A 20 19.00 -9.67 1.48
C VAL A 20 17.97 -9.48 2.57
N GLN A 21 18.27 -8.65 3.56
CA GLN A 21 17.30 -8.25 4.59
C GLN A 21 16.46 -7.05 4.13
N ILE A 22 15.22 -6.94 4.63
CA ILE A 22 14.34 -5.81 4.33
C ILE A 22 15.00 -4.47 4.65
N LYS A 23 15.74 -4.37 5.77
CA LYS A 23 16.50 -3.17 6.15
C LYS A 23 17.56 -2.76 5.12
N GLU A 24 18.02 -3.68 4.29
CA GLU A 24 19.05 -3.43 3.26
C GLU A 24 18.47 -2.90 1.96
N VAL A 25 17.16 -3.10 1.73
CA VAL A 25 16.47 -2.72 0.48
C VAL A 25 15.45 -1.59 0.64
N LEU A 26 14.95 -1.35 1.85
CA LEU A 26 14.04 -0.25 2.16
C LEU A 26 14.70 0.74 3.14
N ASN A 27 14.47 2.03 2.89
CA ASN A 27 14.73 3.09 3.86
C ASN A 27 13.46 3.30 4.70
N TYR A 28 13.64 3.48 6.00
CA TYR A 28 12.57 3.81 6.94
C TYR A 28 12.67 5.28 7.37
N GLU A 29 11.57 6.01 7.23
CA GLU A 29 11.37 7.35 7.78
C GLU A 29 10.26 7.36 8.84
N GLN A 30 10.54 8.02 9.97
CA GLN A 30 9.55 8.23 11.04
C GLN A 30 8.47 9.23 10.59
N PRO A 31 7.20 9.01 10.97
CA PRO A 31 6.08 9.79 10.49
C PRO A 31 5.90 11.14 11.21
N THR A 32 6.69 11.42 12.25
CA THR A 32 6.46 12.53 13.19
C THR A 32 6.32 13.89 12.52
N LYS A 33 7.07 14.14 11.44
CA LYS A 33 7.00 15.39 10.65
C LYS A 33 5.70 15.57 9.89
N TYR A 34 4.95 14.47 9.69
CA TYR A 34 3.76 14.41 8.85
C TYR A 34 2.48 14.13 9.63
N LEU A 35 2.55 14.18 10.96
CA LEU A 35 1.37 14.02 11.80
C LEU A 35 0.41 15.20 11.58
N ALA A 36 -0.86 14.88 11.33
CA ALA A 36 -1.92 15.86 11.37
C ALA A 36 -2.02 16.43 12.80
N SER A 37 -2.11 17.74 12.92
CA SER A 37 -2.19 18.41 14.23
C SER A 37 -3.62 18.43 14.75
N ASN A 38 -4.59 18.59 13.85
CA ASN A 38 -6.01 18.52 14.16
C ASN A 38 -6.56 17.11 13.90
N THR A 39 -7.59 16.72 14.66
CA THR A 39 -8.35 15.48 14.47
C THR A 39 -9.70 15.68 13.77
N ASP A 40 -10.13 16.92 13.59
CA ASP A 40 -11.35 17.29 12.90
C ASP A 40 -11.10 17.35 11.39
N TYR A 41 -11.34 16.22 10.72
CA TYR A 41 -11.10 16.09 9.29
C TYR A 41 -12.34 16.49 8.47
N SER A 42 -12.11 17.25 7.41
CA SER A 42 -13.11 17.61 6.41
C SER A 42 -13.45 16.43 5.51
N SER A 43 -14.64 16.46 4.91
CA SER A 43 -15.02 15.59 3.79
C SER A 43 -14.64 16.16 2.41
N ASP A 44 -14.10 17.38 2.37
CA ASP A 44 -13.64 18.04 1.15
C ASP A 44 -12.38 17.38 0.58
N ASN A 45 -12.56 16.66 -0.53
CA ASN A 45 -11.49 15.90 -1.18
C ASN A 45 -10.51 16.75 -2.01
N SER A 46 -10.69 18.07 -2.05
CA SER A 46 -9.70 18.98 -2.64
C SER A 46 -8.53 19.29 -1.70
N LEU A 47 -8.67 18.98 -0.41
CA LEU A 47 -7.69 19.22 0.64
C LEU A 47 -6.69 18.04 0.78
N ILE A 48 -5.71 18.16 1.68
CA ILE A 48 -4.69 17.13 1.88
C ILE A 48 -5.28 15.93 2.62
N PRO A 49 -5.19 14.70 2.09
CA PRO A 49 -5.71 13.51 2.77
C PRO A 49 -4.90 13.17 4.02
N VAL A 50 -5.61 12.79 5.09
CA VAL A 50 -5.02 12.25 6.31
C VAL A 50 -5.20 10.73 6.33
N LEU A 51 -4.08 10.02 6.36
CA LEU A 51 -4.03 8.57 6.19
C LEU A 51 -3.88 7.79 7.50
N THR A 52 -4.38 6.56 7.47
CA THR A 52 -4.04 5.48 8.39
C THR A 52 -3.88 4.18 7.58
N ALA A 53 -3.11 3.21 8.07
CA ALA A 53 -3.01 1.93 7.35
C ALA A 53 -4.19 0.97 7.63
N ASN A 54 -5.03 1.29 8.62
CA ASN A 54 -6.14 0.46 9.10
C ASN A 54 -7.34 0.44 8.11
N LYS A 55 -8.49 -0.11 8.55
CA LYS A 55 -9.69 -0.35 7.71
C LYS A 55 -10.11 0.80 6.78
N ALA A 56 -10.04 2.05 7.22
CA ALA A 56 -10.30 3.20 6.37
C ALA A 56 -8.96 3.86 6.01
N PHE A 57 -8.47 3.65 4.78
CA PHE A 57 -7.16 4.15 4.36
C PHE A 57 -7.06 5.69 4.42
N VAL A 58 -8.11 6.38 3.97
CA VAL A 58 -8.26 7.85 4.09
C VAL A 58 -9.30 8.12 5.18
N LEU A 59 -8.92 8.90 6.20
CA LEU A 59 -9.81 9.25 7.32
C LEU A 59 -10.63 10.52 7.06
N GLY A 60 -10.16 11.34 6.15
CA GLY A 60 -10.70 12.65 5.79
C GLY A 60 -9.57 13.54 5.30
N TYR A 61 -9.82 14.84 5.23
CA TYR A 61 -8.88 15.80 4.66
C TYR A 61 -8.64 16.99 5.58
N THR A 62 -7.46 17.60 5.47
CA THR A 62 -7.03 18.74 6.29
C THR A 62 -6.56 19.90 5.43
N ALA A 63 -6.85 21.12 5.92
CA ALA A 63 -6.36 22.37 5.33
C ALA A 63 -4.96 22.75 5.81
N GLU A 64 -4.32 21.92 6.65
CA GLU A 64 -2.93 22.11 7.07
C GLU A 64 -2.00 22.12 5.84
N ASP A 65 -1.23 23.19 5.68
CA ASP A 65 -0.30 23.43 4.57
C ASP A 65 1.16 23.09 4.91
N PHE A 66 1.41 22.65 6.14
CA PHE A 66 2.73 22.27 6.65
C PHE A 66 2.82 20.78 6.97
N GLY A 67 4.04 20.25 7.03
CA GLY A 67 4.27 18.84 7.39
C GLY A 67 3.55 17.87 6.45
N ILE A 68 3.48 18.19 5.16
CA ILE A 68 2.92 17.31 4.14
C ILE A 68 4.04 16.42 3.62
N TYR A 69 3.79 15.12 3.54
CA TYR A 69 4.68 14.21 2.83
C TYR A 69 4.44 14.37 1.33
N ASP A 70 5.43 14.89 0.62
CA ASP A 70 5.39 15.07 -0.83
C ASP A 70 6.74 14.72 -1.48
N LYS A 71 7.32 13.58 -1.07
CA LYS A 71 8.61 13.10 -1.59
C LYS A 71 8.47 12.06 -2.70
N GLY A 72 7.25 11.84 -3.18
CA GLY A 72 6.92 10.81 -4.17
C GLY A 72 6.31 9.55 -3.55
N GLU A 73 6.48 8.42 -4.23
CA GLU A 73 5.85 7.15 -3.85
C GLU A 73 6.48 6.55 -2.59
N CYS A 74 5.63 6.03 -1.71
CA CYS A 74 6.07 5.34 -0.50
C CYS A 74 5.14 4.18 -0.13
N ILE A 75 5.62 3.30 0.74
CA ILE A 75 4.77 2.32 1.45
C ILE A 75 4.52 2.85 2.85
N ILE A 76 3.25 2.87 3.26
CA ILE A 76 2.84 3.05 4.64
C ILE A 76 2.70 1.65 5.26
N PHE A 77 3.44 1.40 6.34
CA PHE A 77 3.33 0.19 7.16
C PHE A 77 2.87 0.58 8.56
N ASP A 78 1.81 -0.04 9.10
CA ASP A 78 1.39 0.20 10.49
C ASP A 78 2.06 -0.78 11.46
N ASP A 79 2.76 -0.25 12.46
CA ASP A 79 3.49 -1.07 13.44
C ASP A 79 2.60 -2.05 14.20
N PHE A 80 1.32 -1.75 14.40
CA PHE A 80 0.43 -2.53 15.26
C PHE A 80 -0.36 -3.56 14.47
N THR A 81 -0.91 -3.20 13.31
CA THR A 81 -1.70 -4.14 12.49
C THR A 81 -0.86 -4.90 11.48
N MET A 82 0.36 -4.43 11.18
CA MET A 82 1.19 -4.86 10.05
C MET A 82 0.53 -4.63 8.67
N ASP A 83 -0.54 -3.84 8.61
CA ASP A 83 -1.16 -3.47 7.34
C ASP A 83 -0.20 -2.61 6.51
N THR A 84 -0.17 -2.90 5.20
CA THR A 84 0.61 -2.14 4.24
C THR A 84 -0.27 -1.47 3.21
N LYS A 85 0.09 -0.24 2.84
CA LYS A 85 -0.58 0.55 1.81
C LYS A 85 0.47 1.20 0.91
N PHE A 86 0.22 1.20 -0.39
CA PHE A 86 1.02 1.93 -1.37
C PHE A 86 0.43 3.33 -1.57
N VAL A 87 1.26 4.36 -1.52
CA VAL A 87 0.84 5.76 -1.63
C VAL A 87 1.66 6.46 -2.69
N ASN A 88 0.98 7.19 -3.58
CA ASN A 88 1.58 7.90 -4.72
C ASN A 88 1.05 9.33 -4.89
N PHE A 89 0.54 9.92 -3.81
CA PHE A 89 0.00 11.28 -3.75
C PHE A 89 0.41 11.93 -2.43
N PRO A 90 0.41 13.27 -2.31
CA PRO A 90 0.79 13.96 -1.07
C PRO A 90 -0.18 13.68 0.09
N PHE A 91 0.34 13.55 1.31
CA PHE A 91 -0.50 13.21 2.47
C PHE A 91 0.05 13.69 3.82
N LYS A 92 -0.83 13.62 4.83
CA LYS A 92 -0.47 13.59 6.25
C LYS A 92 -0.90 12.27 6.87
N VAL A 93 -0.40 11.94 8.05
CA VAL A 93 -0.78 10.71 8.77
C VAL A 93 -1.40 11.02 10.13
N LYS A 94 -2.26 10.12 10.60
CA LYS A 94 -2.86 10.22 11.95
C LYS A 94 -1.98 9.64 13.06
N SER A 95 -1.19 8.61 12.76
CA SER A 95 -0.56 7.76 13.78
C SER A 95 0.96 7.80 13.73
N SER A 96 1.59 7.92 14.89
CA SER A 96 3.05 7.77 15.05
C SER A 96 3.52 6.31 14.99
N ALA A 97 2.59 5.36 14.89
CA ALA A 97 2.89 3.95 14.66
C ALA A 97 3.18 3.63 13.18
N ILE A 98 2.91 4.57 12.28
CA ILE A 98 3.21 4.37 10.86
C ILE A 98 4.71 4.39 10.61
N LYS A 99 5.16 3.57 9.65
CA LYS A 99 6.47 3.63 9.02
C LYS A 99 6.27 4.07 7.58
N ILE A 100 7.05 5.06 7.16
CA ILE A 100 7.08 5.50 5.76
C ILE A 100 8.31 4.86 5.13
N LEU A 101 8.09 3.95 4.19
CA LEU A 101 9.14 3.16 3.57
C LEU A 101 9.36 3.61 2.14
N THR A 102 10.62 3.80 1.76
CA THR A 102 11.03 4.15 0.39
C THR A 102 12.10 3.16 -0.08
N ALA A 103 12.22 2.98 -1.39
CA ALA A 103 13.17 2.03 -1.94
C ALA A 103 14.61 2.59 -1.91
N LYS A 104 15.58 1.72 -1.64
CA LYS A 104 17.00 2.00 -1.88
C LYS A 104 17.33 1.83 -3.36
N SER A 105 18.56 2.17 -3.74
CA SER A 105 19.06 2.04 -5.11
C SER A 105 18.86 0.61 -5.65
N ASN A 106 18.49 0.49 -6.92
CA ASN A 106 18.24 -0.78 -7.63
C ASN A 106 17.08 -1.63 -7.09
N VAL A 107 16.21 -1.06 -6.24
CA VAL A 107 15.02 -1.73 -5.72
C VAL A 107 13.75 -1.07 -6.29
N ASN A 108 12.83 -1.88 -6.80
CA ASN A 108 11.51 -1.41 -7.21
C ASN A 108 10.57 -1.41 -5.98
N LEU A 109 10.08 -0.22 -5.61
CA LEU A 109 9.21 -0.05 -4.44
C LEU A 109 7.88 -0.81 -4.57
N LYS A 110 7.28 -0.84 -5.76
CA LYS A 110 6.01 -1.53 -5.99
C LYS A 110 6.17 -3.04 -5.87
N PHE A 111 7.29 -3.61 -6.34
CA PHE A 111 7.64 -5.00 -6.09
C PHE A 111 7.72 -5.29 -4.59
N MET A 112 8.41 -4.44 -3.82
CA MET A 112 8.51 -4.58 -2.37
C MET A 112 7.15 -4.51 -1.66
N PHE A 113 6.26 -3.61 -2.11
CA PHE A 113 4.89 -3.52 -1.61
C PHE A 113 4.11 -4.82 -1.81
N GLU A 114 4.16 -5.37 -3.02
CA GLU A 114 3.46 -6.63 -3.34
C GLU A 114 4.08 -7.81 -2.58
N TYR A 115 5.42 -7.83 -2.37
CA TYR A 115 6.10 -8.85 -1.57
C TYR A 115 5.68 -8.79 -0.10
N LEU A 116 5.69 -7.60 0.52
CA LEU A 116 5.21 -7.40 1.90
C LEU A 116 3.75 -7.82 2.06
N SER A 117 2.92 -7.53 1.05
CA SER A 117 1.52 -7.96 1.01
C SER A 117 1.39 -9.48 0.91
N PHE A 118 2.27 -10.13 0.14
CA PHE A 118 2.31 -11.58 -0.02
C PHE A 118 2.67 -12.32 1.28
N LEU A 119 3.57 -11.75 2.10
CA LEU A 119 3.95 -12.35 3.40
C LEU A 119 2.77 -12.56 4.34
N GLY A 120 1.63 -11.89 4.10
CA GLY A 120 0.41 -12.10 4.89
C GLY A 120 0.60 -11.76 6.37
N LEU A 121 1.46 -10.78 6.65
CA LEU A 121 1.81 -10.35 8.00
C LEU A 121 0.56 -9.90 8.75
N SER A 122 0.39 -10.38 9.98
CA SER A 122 -0.68 -9.96 10.86
C SER A 122 -0.23 -10.10 12.31
N SER A 123 -0.73 -9.24 13.18
CA SER A 123 -0.48 -9.32 14.60
C SER A 123 -1.78 -9.29 15.40
N ALA A 124 -1.83 -10.09 16.46
CA ALA A 124 -2.85 -10.01 17.51
C ALA A 124 -2.34 -9.23 18.74
N GLU A 125 -1.04 -8.90 18.78
CA GLU A 125 -0.39 -8.24 19.90
C GLU A 125 -0.30 -6.73 19.66
N HIS A 126 -0.64 -5.93 20.68
CA HIS A 126 -0.45 -4.48 20.63
C HIS A 126 1.02 -4.09 20.90
N LYS A 127 1.93 -4.49 20.02
CA LYS A 127 3.35 -4.07 20.06
C LYS A 127 3.81 -3.54 18.72
N ARG A 128 4.98 -2.87 18.73
CA ARG A 128 5.61 -2.34 17.52
C ARG A 128 6.44 -3.44 16.88
N HIS A 129 6.15 -3.79 15.64
CA HIS A 129 6.74 -4.96 15.00
C HIS A 129 7.82 -4.65 13.95
N TYR A 130 7.78 -3.47 13.31
CA TYR A 130 8.55 -3.25 12.09
C TYR A 130 10.07 -3.42 12.29
N ILE A 131 10.65 -2.70 13.26
CA ILE A 131 12.11 -2.67 13.45
C ILE A 131 12.67 -4.01 13.96
N SER A 132 11.96 -4.66 14.88
CA SER A 132 12.45 -5.87 15.54
C SER A 132 12.12 -7.16 14.78
N GLU A 133 11.03 -7.17 14.02
CA GLU A 133 10.52 -8.40 13.40
C GLU A 133 10.47 -8.34 11.87
N ILE A 134 10.25 -7.17 11.26
CA ILE A 134 10.08 -7.07 9.81
C ILE A 134 11.38 -6.66 9.11
N GLU A 135 12.06 -5.62 9.59
CA GLU A 135 13.36 -5.18 9.06
C GLU A 135 14.41 -6.30 8.95
N PRO A 136 14.52 -7.25 9.89
CA PRO A 136 15.49 -8.34 9.82
C PRO A 136 15.08 -9.51 8.91
N ILE A 137 13.86 -9.54 8.36
CA ILE A 137 13.40 -10.63 7.50
C ILE A 137 14.28 -10.71 6.26
N GLU A 138 14.78 -11.91 5.97
CA GLU A 138 15.49 -12.24 4.75
C GLU A 138 14.52 -12.52 3.60
N ILE A 139 14.84 -11.98 2.43
CA ILE A 139 14.04 -12.12 1.22
C ILE A 139 14.94 -12.53 0.05
N SER A 140 14.40 -13.35 -0.85
CA SER A 140 15.01 -13.62 -2.15
C SER A 140 14.68 -12.46 -3.07
N LEU A 141 15.66 -11.58 -3.33
CA LEU A 141 15.51 -10.37 -4.12
C LEU A 141 15.94 -10.62 -5.58
N PRO A 142 15.02 -10.64 -6.55
CA PRO A 142 15.38 -10.71 -7.96
C PRO A 142 16.18 -9.49 -8.39
N ASN A 143 16.90 -9.57 -9.51
CA ASN A 143 17.53 -8.38 -10.09
C ASN A 143 16.50 -7.29 -10.45
N HIS A 144 16.96 -6.04 -10.52
CA HIS A 144 16.10 -4.87 -10.74
C HIS A 144 15.16 -5.00 -11.96
N HIS A 145 15.65 -5.57 -13.07
CA HIS A 145 14.86 -5.77 -14.27
C HIS A 145 13.69 -6.74 -14.02
N LYS A 146 13.94 -7.89 -13.39
CA LYS A 146 12.89 -8.84 -13.00
C LYS A 146 11.89 -8.20 -12.03
N GLN A 147 12.35 -7.45 -11.04
CA GLN A 147 11.47 -6.72 -10.11
C GLN A 147 10.49 -5.80 -10.87
N ASN A 148 11.00 -5.02 -11.84
CA ASN A 148 10.17 -4.16 -12.68
C ASN A 148 9.16 -4.94 -13.52
N GLN A 149 9.57 -6.07 -14.12
CA GLN A 149 8.66 -6.92 -14.89
C GLN A 149 7.51 -7.44 -14.02
N ILE A 150 7.83 -7.98 -12.85
CA ILE A 150 6.85 -8.49 -11.88
C ILE A 150 5.89 -7.37 -11.47
N ALA A 151 6.42 -6.23 -11.05
CA ALA A 151 5.61 -5.08 -10.64
C ALA A 151 4.66 -4.60 -11.74
N ASN A 152 5.14 -4.54 -12.99
CA ASN A 152 4.33 -4.12 -14.14
C ASN A 152 3.21 -5.11 -14.47
N ILE A 153 3.49 -6.42 -14.41
CA ILE A 153 2.47 -7.46 -14.65
C ILE A 153 1.37 -7.36 -13.59
N LEU A 154 1.75 -7.33 -12.30
CA LEU A 154 0.79 -7.24 -11.20
C LEU A 154 -0.03 -5.94 -11.27
N LEU A 155 0.61 -4.81 -11.57
CA LEU A 155 -0.07 -3.54 -11.79
C LEU A 155 -1.05 -3.60 -12.96
N GLY A 156 -0.69 -4.27 -14.06
CA GLY A 156 -1.58 -4.47 -15.21
C GLY A 156 -2.83 -5.26 -14.84
N ILE A 157 -2.66 -6.32 -14.02
CA ILE A 157 -3.77 -7.13 -13.50
C ILE A 157 -4.68 -6.29 -12.61
N ASP A 158 -4.11 -5.51 -11.68
CA ASP A 158 -4.89 -4.64 -10.79
C ASP A 158 -5.69 -3.59 -11.55
N LYS A 159 -5.08 -2.96 -12.56
CA LYS A 159 -5.76 -2.01 -13.44
C LYS A 159 -6.94 -2.67 -14.16
N LYS A 160 -6.75 -3.91 -14.65
CA LYS A 160 -7.81 -4.66 -15.32
C LYS A 160 -8.96 -5.00 -14.36
N VAL A 161 -8.65 -5.52 -13.18
CA VAL A 161 -9.67 -5.82 -12.15
C VAL A 161 -10.47 -4.58 -11.77
N LYS A 162 -9.79 -3.44 -11.55
CA LYS A 162 -10.44 -2.17 -11.26
C LYS A 162 -11.38 -1.73 -12.39
N MET A 163 -10.91 -1.78 -13.63
CA MET A 163 -11.71 -1.43 -14.79
C MET A 163 -12.98 -2.29 -14.92
N GLU A 164 -12.86 -3.61 -14.73
CA GLU A 164 -14.02 -4.51 -14.76
C GLU A 164 -15.02 -4.20 -13.64
N PHE A 165 -14.53 -3.89 -12.44
CA PHE A 165 -15.38 -3.51 -11.32
C PHE A 165 -16.13 -2.19 -11.56
N ASP A 166 -15.46 -1.21 -12.15
CA ASP A 166 -16.06 0.08 -12.53
C ASP A 166 -17.16 -0.12 -13.59
N ILE A 167 -16.90 -0.95 -14.61
CA ILE A 167 -17.88 -1.31 -15.65
C ILE A 167 -19.07 -2.04 -15.04
N TYR A 168 -18.83 -3.04 -14.18
CA TYR A 168 -19.88 -3.78 -13.49
C TYR A 168 -20.79 -2.86 -12.66
N THR A 169 -20.20 -1.90 -11.95
CA THR A 169 -20.91 -0.93 -11.13
C THR A 169 -21.80 -0.04 -12.00
N LEU A 170 -21.29 0.41 -13.15
CA LEU A 170 -22.05 1.21 -14.11
C LEU A 170 -23.23 0.43 -14.71
N LEU A 171 -23.00 -0.81 -15.17
CA LEU A 171 -24.03 -1.67 -15.74
C LEU A 171 -25.13 -2.00 -14.73
N THR A 172 -24.75 -2.22 -13.45
CA THR A 172 -25.71 -2.45 -12.37
C THR A 172 -26.61 -1.23 -12.15
N LYS A 173 -26.02 -0.03 -12.12
CA LYS A 173 -26.79 1.23 -12.01
C LYS A 173 -27.72 1.42 -13.21
N GLN A 174 -27.24 1.16 -14.43
CA GLN A 174 -28.04 1.26 -15.65
C GLN A 174 -29.21 0.28 -15.64
N LYS A 175 -28.97 -0.99 -15.26
CA LYS A 175 -30.01 -2.01 -15.14
C LYS A 175 -31.10 -1.57 -14.15
N LEU A 176 -30.73 -1.07 -12.97
CA LEU A 176 -31.68 -0.60 -11.96
C LEU A 176 -32.54 0.54 -12.48
N TYR A 177 -31.91 1.52 -13.14
CA TYR A 177 -32.61 2.64 -13.76
C TYR A 177 -33.63 2.15 -14.81
N LEU A 178 -33.22 1.28 -15.73
CA LEU A 178 -34.11 0.76 -16.77
C LEU A 178 -35.30 -0.02 -16.18
N LEU A 179 -35.06 -0.84 -15.15
CA LEU A 179 -36.12 -1.59 -14.46
C LEU A 179 -37.14 -0.68 -13.77
N GLN A 180 -36.70 0.42 -13.16
CA GLN A 180 -37.59 1.41 -12.54
C GLN A 180 -38.47 2.15 -13.56
N ASN A 181 -38.00 2.27 -14.82
CA ASN A 181 -38.73 2.93 -15.89
C ASN A 181 -39.55 1.97 -16.79
N LEU A 182 -39.46 0.66 -16.56
CA LEU A 182 -40.15 -0.38 -17.34
C LEU A 182 -41.61 -0.60 -16.90
N PHE A 183 -41.95 -0.23 -15.67
CA PHE A 183 -43.31 -0.34 -15.15
C PHE A 183 -43.87 1.08 -14.92
N ILE A 184 -44.56 1.59 -15.94
CA ILE A 184 -45.51 2.71 -15.85
C ILE A 184 -46.91 2.12 -15.80
#